data_AF-A0A949MS63-F1
#
_entry.id   AF-A0A949MS63-F1
#
_cell.length_a   1.000
_cell.length_b   1.000
_cell.length_c   1.000
_cell.angle_alpha   90.00
_cell.angle_beta   90.00
_cell.angle_gamma   90.00
#
_symmetry.space_group_name_H-M   'P 1'
#
loop_
_entity.id
_entity.type
_entity.pdbx_description
1 polymer ?
#
loop_
_entity_poly.entity_id
_entity_poly.type
_entity_poly.pdbx_seq_one_letter_code
_entity_poly.pdbx_strand_id
1 'polypeptide(L)'
;MQKFLYKGRGFLAVLAAIAFLGVFSVGVLRLVSYTLPLYLGHPDTAAQSDYGDKVVAYYDAALQQYKAHQYDVAAQLASRAYSTLTAQTGSIPTTARAQSEAADIQFLLGISREKNKQQSQAVDAYKQALRHNPDHLAAKYNLERLTKPSGGGGGGGAGKGDGAGQGGNQPGQQPGGGASHQGKKGI
;
A
#
# COMPACT_ATOMS: atom_id res chain seq x y z
N MET A 1 73.07 31.16 -14.48
CA MET A 1 72.37 29.85 -14.60
C MET A 1 71.22 29.77 -13.60
N GLN A 2 70.06 30.42 -13.85
CA GLN A 2 68.89 30.31 -12.93
C GLN A 2 67.52 30.22 -13.64
N LYS A 3 67.44 30.35 -14.98
CA LYS A 3 66.16 30.38 -15.70
C LYS A 3 65.58 29.00 -16.06
N PHE A 4 66.26 27.90 -15.72
CA PHE A 4 65.81 26.55 -16.10
C PHE A 4 65.06 25.78 -15.01
N LEU A 5 65.10 26.25 -13.76
CA LEU A 5 64.44 25.57 -12.61
C LEU A 5 62.95 25.93 -12.43
N TYR A 6 62.39 26.86 -13.21
CA TYR A 6 61.00 27.30 -13.07
C TYR A 6 60.00 26.58 -14.00
N LYS A 7 60.47 25.97 -15.10
CA LYS A 7 59.60 25.29 -16.08
C LYS A 7 59.07 23.93 -15.60
N GLY A 8 59.81 23.21 -14.77
CA GLY A 8 59.39 21.91 -14.24
C GLY A 8 58.36 22.00 -13.09
N ARG A 9 58.46 23.03 -12.25
CA ARG A 9 57.57 23.21 -11.09
C ARG A 9 56.16 23.66 -11.48
N GLY A 10 56.04 24.46 -12.55
CA GLY A 10 54.73 24.86 -13.09
C GLY A 10 53.96 23.68 -13.69
N PHE A 11 54.63 22.78 -14.41
CA PHE A 11 54.01 21.58 -14.98
C PHE A 11 53.56 20.60 -13.90
N LEU A 12 54.36 20.41 -12.85
CA LEU A 12 54.00 19.58 -11.70
C LEU A 12 52.81 20.15 -10.93
N ALA A 13 52.72 21.47 -10.78
CA ALA A 13 51.60 22.14 -10.12
C ALA A 13 50.29 22.02 -10.92
N VAL A 14 50.36 22.10 -12.25
CA VAL A 14 49.19 21.90 -13.14
C VAL A 14 48.71 20.44 -13.09
N LEU A 15 49.62 19.46 -13.10
CA LEU A 15 49.25 18.05 -12.94
C LEU A 15 48.64 17.75 -11.57
N ALA A 16 49.18 18.34 -10.50
CA ALA A 16 48.60 18.22 -9.16
C ALA A 16 47.19 18.84 -9.10
N ALA A 17 46.97 20.01 -9.70
CA ALA A 17 45.66 20.65 -9.75
C ALA A 17 44.60 19.82 -10.50
N ILE A 18 44.99 19.18 -11.61
CA ILE A 18 44.11 18.27 -12.36
C ILE A 18 43.79 17.02 -11.55
N ALA A 19 44.78 16.44 -10.84
CA ALA A 19 44.56 15.30 -9.96
C ALA A 19 43.62 15.64 -8.79
N PHE A 20 43.77 16.83 -8.19
CA PHE A 20 42.85 17.32 -7.15
C PHE A 20 41.43 17.53 -7.67
N LEU A 21 41.27 18.09 -8.87
CA LEU A 21 39.95 18.23 -9.51
C LEU A 21 39.31 16.88 -9.83
N GLY A 22 40.10 15.87 -10.22
CA GLY A 22 39.63 14.50 -10.43
C GLY A 22 39.11 13.84 -9.14
N VAL A 23 39.89 13.92 -8.05
CA VAL A 23 39.48 13.38 -6.73
C VAL A 23 38.28 14.14 -6.16
N PHE A 24 38.22 15.46 -6.34
CA PHE A 24 37.08 16.27 -5.95
C PHE A 24 35.82 15.93 -6.76
N SER A 25 35.96 15.65 -8.07
CA SER A 25 34.86 15.21 -8.93
C SER A 25 34.32 13.83 -8.52
N VAL A 26 35.19 12.88 -8.16
CA VAL A 26 34.76 11.58 -7.60
C VAL A 26 34.08 11.76 -6.24
N GLY A 27 34.57 12.68 -5.41
CA GLY A 27 33.95 13.02 -4.12
C GLY A 27 32.55 13.62 -4.27
N VAL A 28 32.37 14.55 -5.21
CA VAL A 28 31.06 15.17 -5.52
C VAL A 28 30.11 14.16 -6.15
N LEU A 29 30.59 13.28 -7.04
CA LEU A 29 29.78 12.16 -7.55
C LEU A 29 29.35 11.22 -6.41
N ARG A 30 30.25 10.91 -5.46
CA ARG A 30 29.87 10.12 -4.27
C ARG A 30 28.85 10.84 -3.40
N LEU A 31 28.97 12.14 -3.20
CA LEU A 31 28.03 12.90 -2.38
C LEU A 31 26.66 13.02 -3.08
N VAL A 32 26.63 13.23 -4.39
CA VAL A 32 25.39 13.29 -5.16
C VAL A 32 24.74 11.90 -5.27
N SER A 33 25.51 10.83 -5.47
CA SER A 33 24.97 9.47 -5.57
C SER A 33 24.53 8.88 -4.23
N TYR A 34 25.17 9.24 -3.11
CA TYR A 34 24.90 8.62 -1.81
C TYR A 34 24.17 9.53 -0.81
N THR A 35 24.22 10.86 -0.93
CA THR A 35 23.64 11.78 0.06
C THR A 35 22.27 12.33 -0.35
N LEU A 36 21.95 12.36 -1.65
CA LEU A 36 20.61 12.73 -2.14
C LEU A 36 19.50 11.71 -1.86
N PRO A 37 19.72 10.38 -1.84
CA PRO A 37 18.66 9.41 -1.53
C PRO A 37 18.19 9.43 -0.07
N LEU A 38 18.90 10.14 0.82
CA LEU A 38 18.63 10.12 2.25
C LEU A 38 17.77 11.31 2.73
N TYR A 39 17.62 12.36 1.90
CA TYR A 39 16.94 13.60 2.29
C TYR A 39 15.56 13.79 1.63
N LEU A 40 15.27 13.03 0.58
CA LEU A 40 13.95 12.95 -0.05
C LEU A 40 13.41 11.56 0.28
N GLY A 41 12.44 11.48 1.20
CA GLY A 41 11.87 10.22 1.73
C GLY A 41 11.17 9.34 0.69
N HIS A 42 11.93 8.73 -0.20
CA HIS A 42 11.47 7.70 -1.13
C HIS A 42 12.35 6.46 -0.91
N PRO A 43 11.83 5.42 -0.23
CA PRO A 43 12.57 4.19 -0.04
C PRO A 43 12.77 3.50 -1.41
N ASP A 44 13.94 2.88 -1.55
CA ASP A 44 14.19 1.73 -2.42
C ASP A 44 14.42 1.98 -3.93
N THR A 45 15.61 2.50 -4.28
CA THR A 45 16.26 2.17 -5.56
C THR A 45 16.78 0.73 -5.55
N ALA A 46 15.86 -0.23 -5.59
CA ALA A 46 16.01 -1.58 -6.11
C ALA A 46 14.60 -2.20 -6.14
N ALA A 47 14.02 -2.38 -7.33
CA ALA A 47 12.63 -2.80 -7.60
C ALA A 47 11.59 -1.69 -7.89
N GLN A 48 12.03 -0.54 -8.42
CA GLN A 48 11.20 0.21 -9.37
C GLN A 48 11.02 -0.64 -10.63
N SER A 49 10.04 -1.48 -10.49
CA SER A 49 9.58 -2.44 -11.43
C SER A 49 8.09 -2.13 -11.43
N ASP A 50 7.45 -1.95 -12.59
CA ASP A 50 5.97 -1.80 -12.81
C ASP A 50 5.08 -2.82 -12.01
N TYR A 51 5.72 -3.67 -11.21
CA TYR A 51 5.31 -4.89 -10.55
C TYR A 51 4.98 -4.55 -9.10
N GLY A 52 5.87 -3.81 -8.42
CA GLY A 52 5.61 -3.26 -7.09
C GLY A 52 4.41 -2.31 -7.14
N ASP A 53 4.37 -1.46 -8.17
CA ASP A 53 3.31 -0.47 -8.34
C ASP A 53 1.92 -1.10 -8.45
N LYS A 54 1.78 -2.20 -9.19
CA LYS A 54 0.48 -2.89 -9.37
C LYS A 54 0.04 -3.66 -8.13
N VAL A 55 0.96 -4.39 -7.47
CA VAL A 55 0.65 -5.12 -6.24
C VAL A 55 0.22 -4.14 -5.15
N VAL A 56 0.98 -3.06 -4.97
CA VAL A 56 0.67 -1.98 -4.02
C VAL A 56 -0.68 -1.34 -4.37
N ALA A 57 -0.93 -1.01 -5.64
CA ALA A 57 -2.20 -0.41 -6.04
C ALA A 57 -3.42 -1.30 -5.74
N TYR A 58 -3.36 -2.60 -6.02
CA TYR A 58 -4.46 -3.52 -5.69
C TYR A 58 -4.61 -3.72 -4.19
N TYR A 59 -3.50 -3.78 -3.45
CA TYR A 59 -3.52 -3.92 -2.00
C TYR A 59 -4.12 -2.68 -1.32
N ASP A 60 -3.72 -1.48 -1.75
CA ASP A 60 -4.25 -0.21 -1.24
C ASP A 60 -5.74 -0.06 -1.57
N ALA A 61 -6.13 -0.40 -2.80
CA ALA A 61 -7.54 -0.44 -3.17
C ALA A 61 -8.32 -1.45 -2.31
N ALA A 62 -7.76 -2.64 -2.05
CA ALA A 62 -8.39 -3.62 -1.16
C ALA A 62 -8.59 -3.07 0.25
N LEU A 63 -7.59 -2.39 0.82
CA LEU A 63 -7.67 -1.74 2.13
C LEU A 63 -8.73 -0.64 2.14
N GLN A 64 -8.81 0.16 1.08
CA GLN A 64 -9.85 1.19 0.95
C GLN A 64 -11.25 0.57 0.94
N GLN A 65 -11.45 -0.50 0.18
CA GLN A 65 -12.74 -1.18 0.12
C GLN A 65 -13.09 -1.88 1.43
N TYR A 66 -12.08 -2.43 2.12
CA TYR A 66 -12.26 -3.01 3.45
C TYR A 66 -12.75 -1.95 4.45
N LYS A 67 -12.14 -0.76 4.44
CA LYS A 67 -12.57 0.38 5.27
C LYS A 67 -13.96 0.88 4.89
N ALA A 68 -14.32 0.79 3.61
CA ALA A 68 -15.66 1.10 3.13
C ALA A 68 -16.70 0.00 3.39
N HIS A 69 -16.35 -1.04 4.16
CA HIS A 69 -17.18 -2.21 4.46
C HIS A 69 -17.61 -3.02 3.22
N GLN A 70 -16.95 -2.81 2.07
CA GLN A 70 -17.16 -3.58 0.84
C GLN A 70 -16.27 -4.83 0.84
N TYR A 71 -16.54 -5.74 1.77
CA TYR A 71 -15.65 -6.88 2.04
C TYR A 71 -15.52 -7.87 0.87
N ASP A 72 -16.56 -8.04 0.06
CA ASP A 72 -16.50 -8.82 -1.18
C ASP A 72 -15.49 -8.26 -2.17
N VAL A 73 -15.52 -6.94 -2.38
CA VAL A 73 -14.63 -6.24 -3.31
C VAL A 73 -13.21 -6.23 -2.75
N ALA A 74 -13.06 -5.99 -1.45
CA ALA A 74 -11.77 -6.07 -0.77
C ALA A 74 -11.11 -7.45 -0.94
N ALA A 75 -11.88 -8.54 -0.76
CA ALA A 75 -11.40 -9.89 -0.96
C ALA A 75 -10.98 -10.16 -2.42
N GLN A 76 -11.73 -9.65 -3.40
CA GLN A 76 -11.37 -9.78 -4.82
C GLN A 76 -10.08 -9.04 -5.16
N LEU A 77 -9.94 -7.80 -4.67
CA LEU A 77 -8.74 -6.98 -4.89
C LEU A 77 -7.50 -7.58 -4.21
N ALA A 78 -7.64 -8.07 -2.97
CA ALA A 78 -6.56 -8.79 -2.29
C ALA A 78 -6.15 -10.07 -3.05
N SER A 79 -7.12 -10.82 -3.57
CA SER A 79 -6.85 -12.00 -4.41
C SER A 79 -6.10 -11.63 -5.69
N ARG A 80 -6.45 -10.49 -6.30
CA ARG A 80 -5.78 -9.96 -7.48
C ARG A 80 -4.35 -9.50 -7.17
N ALA A 81 -4.15 -8.81 -6.05
CA ALA A 81 -2.82 -8.41 -5.58
C ALA A 81 -1.91 -9.64 -5.39
N TYR A 82 -2.42 -10.70 -4.76
CA TYR A 82 -1.67 -11.92 -4.56
C TYR A 82 -1.36 -12.64 -5.89
N SER A 83 -2.32 -12.69 -6.82
CA SER A 83 -2.10 -13.24 -8.16
C SER A 83 -1.02 -12.47 -8.92
N THR A 84 -1.05 -11.13 -8.89
CA THR A 84 -0.02 -10.29 -9.53
C THR A 84 1.36 -10.52 -8.94
N LEU A 85 1.45 -10.82 -7.64
CA LEU A 85 2.70 -11.14 -6.97
C LEU A 85 3.29 -12.48 -7.45
N THR A 86 2.45 -13.44 -7.84
CA THR A 86 2.89 -14.75 -8.40
C THR A 86 3.08 -14.78 -9.91
N ALA A 87 2.43 -13.89 -10.66
CA ALA A 87 2.26 -14.02 -12.11
C ALA A 87 3.57 -13.94 -12.92
N GLN A 88 4.60 -13.26 -12.41
CA GLN A 88 5.84 -13.07 -13.17
C GLN A 88 6.82 -14.23 -13.04
N THR A 89 6.98 -14.73 -11.83
CA THR A 89 7.97 -15.77 -11.48
C THR A 89 7.33 -17.14 -11.28
N GLY A 90 6.01 -17.24 -11.44
CA GLY A 90 5.21 -18.43 -11.12
C GLY A 90 5.20 -18.78 -9.61
N SER A 91 5.86 -17.98 -8.79
CA SER A 91 6.11 -18.24 -7.37
C SER A 91 6.41 -16.93 -6.64
N ILE A 92 6.07 -16.84 -5.36
CA ILE A 92 6.43 -15.68 -4.54
C ILE A 92 7.96 -15.69 -4.33
N PRO A 93 8.68 -14.58 -4.57
CA PRO A 93 10.10 -14.50 -4.30
C PRO A 93 10.45 -14.92 -2.87
N THR A 94 11.58 -15.59 -2.67
CA THR A 94 12.02 -16.06 -1.33
C THR A 94 12.56 -14.93 -0.45
N THR A 95 12.55 -13.68 -0.94
CA THR A 95 12.98 -12.53 -0.15
C THR A 95 12.03 -12.29 1.02
N ALA A 96 12.59 -11.97 2.18
CA ALA A 96 11.80 -11.71 3.39
C ALA A 96 10.71 -10.65 3.15
N ARG A 97 11.03 -9.62 2.36
CA ARG A 97 10.07 -8.59 1.95
C ARG A 97 8.88 -9.17 1.18
N ALA A 98 9.12 -9.92 0.11
CA ALA A 98 8.03 -10.46 -0.71
C ALA A 98 7.18 -11.48 0.06
N GLN A 99 7.80 -12.26 0.96
CA GLN A 99 7.07 -13.15 1.85
C GLN A 99 6.22 -12.38 2.87
N SER A 100 6.72 -11.28 3.43
CA SER A 100 5.93 -10.41 4.30
C SER A 100 4.73 -9.81 3.56
N GLU A 101 4.95 -9.24 2.37
CA GLU A 101 3.86 -8.67 1.55
C GLU A 101 2.82 -9.73 1.17
N ALA A 102 3.26 -10.93 0.77
CA ALA A 102 2.37 -12.05 0.49
C ALA A 102 1.53 -12.44 1.72
N ALA A 103 2.13 -12.43 2.91
CA ALA A 103 1.42 -12.71 4.15
C ALA A 103 0.37 -11.65 4.46
N ASP A 104 0.70 -10.36 4.31
CA ASP A 104 -0.20 -9.24 4.58
C ASP A 104 -1.40 -9.24 3.63
N ILE A 105 -1.18 -9.55 2.34
CA ILE A 105 -2.24 -9.68 1.34
C ILE A 105 -3.18 -10.84 1.68
N GLN A 106 -2.64 -12.01 2.04
CA GLN A 106 -3.43 -13.18 2.44
C GLN A 106 -4.18 -12.95 3.74
N PHE A 107 -3.59 -12.21 4.68
CA PHE A 107 -4.26 -11.79 5.90
C PHE A 107 -5.44 -10.86 5.60
N LEU A 108 -5.26 -9.86 4.73
CA LEU A 108 -6.34 -8.96 4.29
C LEU A 108 -7.49 -9.74 3.60
N LEU A 109 -7.14 -10.72 2.77
CA LEU A 109 -8.11 -11.63 2.17
C LEU A 109 -8.90 -12.39 3.25
N GLY A 110 -8.20 -12.92 4.25
CA GLY A 110 -8.80 -13.65 5.39
C GLY A 110 -9.79 -12.80 6.17
N ILE A 111 -9.39 -11.60 6.62
CA ILE A 111 -10.29 -10.72 7.38
C ILE A 111 -11.48 -10.26 6.53
N SER A 112 -11.30 -10.07 5.22
CA SER A 112 -12.39 -9.68 4.31
C SER A 112 -13.41 -10.82 4.15
N ARG A 113 -12.93 -12.05 3.90
CA ARG A 113 -13.79 -13.25 3.81
C ARG A 113 -14.52 -13.53 5.11
N GLU A 114 -13.85 -13.35 6.25
CA GLU A 114 -14.45 -13.55 7.56
C GLU A 114 -15.59 -12.57 7.81
N LYS A 115 -15.38 -11.27 7.53
CA LYS A 115 -16.42 -10.24 7.64
C LYS A 115 -17.60 -10.52 6.70
N ASN A 116 -17.33 -11.18 5.58
CA ASN A 116 -18.34 -11.63 4.64
C ASN A 116 -18.97 -13.00 4.99
N LYS A 117 -18.79 -13.50 6.21
CA LYS A 117 -19.31 -14.79 6.71
C LYS A 117 -18.80 -16.02 5.93
N GLN A 118 -17.74 -15.88 5.15
CA GLN A 118 -17.11 -16.96 4.39
C GLN A 118 -16.00 -17.61 5.22
N GLN A 119 -16.39 -18.22 6.35
CA GLN A 119 -15.47 -18.72 7.37
C GLN A 119 -14.46 -19.75 6.83
N SER A 120 -14.87 -20.69 6.00
CA SER A 120 -13.95 -21.68 5.40
C SER A 120 -12.84 -21.01 4.57
N GLN A 121 -13.22 -20.04 3.73
CA GLN A 121 -12.26 -19.33 2.88
C GLN A 121 -11.34 -18.42 3.71
N ALA A 122 -11.85 -17.85 4.80
CA ALA A 122 -11.04 -17.06 5.73
C ALA A 122 -9.97 -17.92 6.42
N VAL A 123 -10.33 -19.12 6.89
CA VAL A 123 -9.40 -20.10 7.46
C VAL A 123 -8.27 -20.41 6.48
N ASP A 124 -8.60 -20.66 5.22
CA ASP A 124 -7.60 -20.98 4.19
C ASP A 124 -6.66 -19.81 3.90
N ALA A 125 -7.19 -18.59 3.84
CA ALA A 125 -6.39 -17.38 3.65
C ALA A 125 -5.44 -17.12 4.84
N TYR A 126 -5.92 -17.27 6.09
CA TYR A 126 -5.05 -17.14 7.26
C TYR A 126 -3.95 -18.21 7.32
N LYS A 127 -4.24 -19.45 6.93
CA LYS A 127 -3.21 -20.49 6.78
C LYS A 127 -2.18 -20.10 5.73
N GLN A 128 -2.60 -19.55 4.58
CA GLN A 128 -1.68 -19.07 3.56
C GLN A 128 -0.81 -17.93 4.08
N ALA A 129 -1.36 -16.96 4.81
CA ALA A 129 -0.59 -15.90 5.44
C ALA A 129 0.55 -16.46 6.33
N LEU A 130 0.24 -17.46 7.16
CA LEU A 130 1.22 -18.13 8.03
C LEU A 130 2.23 -19.01 7.27
N ARG A 131 1.91 -19.48 6.05
CA ARG A 131 2.89 -20.17 5.21
C ARG A 131 3.97 -19.23 4.67
N HIS A 132 3.62 -17.97 4.44
CA HIS A 132 4.57 -16.95 3.99
C HIS A 132 5.34 -16.32 5.14
N ASN A 133 4.61 -15.97 6.21
CA ASN A 133 5.18 -15.43 7.43
C ASN A 133 4.64 -16.19 8.65
N PRO A 134 5.37 -17.20 9.15
CA PRO A 134 4.96 -17.98 10.33
C PRO A 134 4.77 -17.14 11.59
N ASP A 135 5.41 -15.98 11.68
CA ASP A 135 5.37 -15.07 12.83
C ASP A 135 4.26 -14.00 12.71
N HIS A 136 3.38 -14.11 11.70
CA HIS A 136 2.27 -13.17 11.52
C HIS A 136 1.21 -13.33 12.62
N LEU A 137 1.43 -12.67 13.75
CA LEU A 137 0.63 -12.80 14.98
C LEU A 137 -0.87 -12.59 14.77
N ALA A 138 -1.26 -11.60 13.96
CA ALA A 138 -2.68 -11.33 13.71
C ALA A 138 -3.37 -12.45 12.91
N ALA A 139 -2.69 -13.07 11.95
CA ALA A 139 -3.23 -14.21 11.20
C ALA A 139 -3.34 -15.45 12.11
N LYS A 140 -2.31 -15.70 12.94
CA LYS A 140 -2.32 -16.77 13.94
C LYS A 140 -3.50 -16.63 14.91
N TYR A 141 -3.66 -15.44 15.52
CA TYR A 141 -4.75 -15.15 16.44
C TYR A 141 -6.13 -15.37 15.79
N ASN A 142 -6.34 -14.87 14.57
CA ASN A 142 -7.62 -15.01 13.89
C ASN A 142 -7.91 -16.45 13.46
N LEU A 143 -6.90 -17.18 12.99
CA LEU A 143 -7.03 -18.59 12.66
C LEU A 143 -7.41 -19.41 13.90
N GLU A 144 -6.71 -19.23 15.02
CA GLU A 144 -7.01 -19.89 16.29
C GLU A 144 -8.43 -19.57 16.75
N ARG A 145 -8.83 -18.29 16.76
CA ARG A 145 -10.19 -17.87 17.10
C ARG A 145 -11.26 -18.55 16.24
N LEU A 146 -10.98 -18.71 14.94
CA LEU A 146 -11.96 -19.20 13.96
C LEU A 146 -12.04 -20.73 13.89
N THR A 147 -10.97 -21.42 14.29
CA THR A 147 -10.85 -22.89 14.25
C THR A 147 -11.00 -23.53 15.62
N LYS A 148 -10.95 -22.75 16.70
CA LYS A 148 -11.18 -23.26 18.04
C LYS A 148 -12.57 -23.92 18.06
N PRO A 149 -12.66 -25.23 18.33
CA PRO A 149 -13.95 -25.86 18.50
C PRO A 149 -14.64 -25.15 19.65
N SER A 150 -15.73 -24.44 19.32
CA SER A 150 -16.62 -23.85 20.30
C SER A 150 -17.13 -25.00 21.16
N GLY A 151 -16.54 -25.14 22.37
CA GLY A 151 -17.07 -26.01 23.40
C GLY A 151 -18.43 -25.47 23.84
N GLY A 152 -19.48 -25.84 23.09
CA GLY A 152 -20.87 -25.47 23.35
C GLY A 152 -21.23 -24.01 23.03
N GLY A 153 -22.09 -23.81 22.04
CA GLY A 153 -22.82 -22.54 21.87
C GLY A 153 -22.71 -21.95 20.47
N GLY A 154 -23.74 -22.22 19.66
CA GLY A 154 -23.95 -21.50 18.41
C GLY A 154 -24.03 -20.00 18.63
N GLY A 155 -23.45 -19.25 17.71
CA GLY A 155 -23.46 -17.79 17.73
C GLY A 155 -23.31 -17.27 16.33
N GLY A 156 -24.34 -17.51 15.50
CA GLY A 156 -24.49 -16.83 14.23
C GLY A 156 -24.44 -15.32 14.47
N GLY A 157 -23.42 -14.68 13.93
CA GLY A 157 -23.35 -13.23 13.81
C GLY A 157 -24.42 -12.74 12.85
N ALA A 158 -25.65 -12.64 13.34
CA ALA A 158 -26.65 -11.73 12.84
C ALA A 158 -26.13 -10.30 13.13
N GLY A 159 -25.23 -9.81 12.27
CA GLY A 159 -25.02 -8.39 12.11
C GLY A 159 -26.32 -7.80 11.58
N LYS A 160 -27.13 -7.29 12.52
CA LYS A 160 -28.32 -6.51 12.27
C LYS A 160 -27.88 -5.31 11.43
N GLY A 161 -28.26 -5.30 10.16
CA GLY A 161 -28.16 -4.11 9.33
C GLY A 161 -29.19 -3.13 9.86
N ASP A 162 -28.76 -2.20 10.70
CA ASP A 162 -29.58 -1.08 11.11
C ASP A 162 -29.57 -0.04 9.98
N GLY A 163 -30.34 -0.35 8.93
CA GLY A 163 -30.94 0.67 8.08
C GLY A 163 -32.01 1.38 8.89
N ALA A 164 -31.66 2.52 9.49
CA ALA A 164 -32.61 3.46 10.05
C ALA A 164 -32.78 4.62 9.06
N GLY A 165 -33.73 4.46 8.13
CA GLY A 165 -34.46 5.59 7.59
C GLY A 165 -35.59 5.96 8.55
N GLN A 166 -35.60 7.23 8.98
CA GLN A 166 -36.72 8.00 9.56
C GLN A 166 -36.10 9.33 10.01
N GLY A 167 -36.63 10.51 9.79
CA GLY A 167 -37.94 10.99 9.37
C GLY A 167 -37.91 12.50 9.61
N GLY A 168 -38.61 13.28 8.80
CA GLY A 168 -38.55 14.74 8.84
C GLY A 168 -39.13 15.36 10.12
N ASN A 169 -38.69 16.58 10.44
CA ASN A 169 -39.55 17.79 10.42
C ASN A 169 -38.76 19.06 10.77
N GLN A 170 -38.99 20.09 9.94
CA GLN A 170 -38.70 21.53 10.06
C GLN A 170 -39.39 22.17 11.30
N PRO A 171 -39.14 23.45 11.74
CA PRO A 171 -39.07 24.65 10.89
C PRO A 171 -38.23 25.88 11.37
N GLY A 172 -38.00 26.85 10.47
CA GLY A 172 -37.34 28.12 10.80
C GLY A 172 -37.38 29.18 9.69
N GLN A 173 -38.53 29.83 9.53
CA GLN A 173 -38.76 31.27 9.28
C GLN A 173 -38.11 31.98 8.04
N GLN A 174 -38.93 32.12 6.97
CA GLN A 174 -39.45 33.35 6.30
C GLN A 174 -38.54 34.57 5.93
N PRO A 175 -39.00 35.53 5.10
CA PRO A 175 -39.67 35.51 3.78
C PRO A 175 -38.96 36.41 2.72
N GLY A 176 -39.39 36.31 1.46
CA GLY A 176 -39.32 37.41 0.49
C GLY A 176 -38.94 36.94 -0.91
N GLY A 177 -39.66 37.21 -1.98
CA GLY A 177 -40.88 37.97 -2.19
C GLY A 177 -41.14 38.01 -3.70
N GLY A 178 -42.40 38.27 -4.08
CA GLY A 178 -42.69 38.99 -5.32
C GLY A 178 -42.91 38.17 -6.59
N ALA A 179 -44.19 38.12 -6.98
CA ALA A 179 -44.70 38.30 -8.34
C ALA A 179 -44.49 37.17 -9.36
N SER A 180 -45.40 36.85 -10.29
CA SER A 180 -46.85 36.98 -10.51
C SER A 180 -47.08 36.50 -11.96
N HIS A 181 -48.34 36.20 -12.30
CA HIS A 181 -48.90 35.95 -13.65
C HIS A 181 -48.69 34.53 -14.23
N GLN A 182 -49.68 33.64 -14.30
CA GLN A 182 -51.01 33.66 -14.99
C GLN A 182 -50.91 33.22 -16.47
N GLY A 183 -51.57 32.12 -16.81
CA GLY A 183 -51.75 31.63 -18.20
C GLY A 183 -52.10 30.14 -18.27
N LYS A 184 -53.34 29.76 -17.92
CA LYS A 184 -54.41 29.28 -18.82
C LYS A 184 -54.21 27.89 -19.47
N LYS A 185 -55.12 27.01 -19.02
CA LYS A 185 -55.71 25.79 -19.60
C LYS A 185 -55.72 25.69 -21.13
N GLY A 186 -55.58 24.46 -21.62
CA GLY A 186 -56.06 24.04 -22.94
C GLY A 186 -55.80 22.55 -23.18
N ILE A 187 -56.89 21.78 -23.02
CA ILE A 187 -57.28 20.48 -23.63
C ILE A 187 -56.18 19.71 -24.39
#